data_AF-A0A7W7SKB2-F1
#
_entry.id   AF-A0A7W7SKB2-F1
#
_cell.length_a   1.000
_cell.length_b   1.000
_cell.length_c   1.000
_cell.angle_alpha   90.00
_cell.angle_beta   90.00
_cell.angle_gamma   90.00
#
_symmetry.space_group_name_H-M   'P 1'
#
loop_
_entity.id
_entity.type
_entity.pdbx_description
1 polymer ?
#
loop_
_entity_poly.entity_id
_entity_poly.type
_entity_poly.pdbx_seq_one_letter_code
_entity_poly.pdbx_strand_id
1 'polypeptide(L)'
;MTPDEILRVLAALEAAWTGDDQALESLAHAGPGEKPLHVAIADYANLALQSLTAAAHGIHDGLPPDQLQVLAAQMGAETGTRMTKLLAQALQLWAGQPAGPTAVDDMAHVVISAVLAFTSDGD
;
A
#
# COMPACT_ATOMS: atom_id res chain seq x y z
N MET A 1 0.70 -10.81 5.01
CA MET A 1 1.35 -10.03 6.08
C MET A 1 0.79 -10.50 7.40
N THR A 2 1.62 -10.58 8.44
CA THR A 2 1.13 -10.84 9.80
C THR A 2 0.48 -9.58 10.38
N PRO A 3 -0.36 -9.69 11.43
CA PRO A 3 -0.89 -8.53 12.13
C PRO A 3 0.21 -7.59 12.64
N ASP A 4 1.32 -8.14 13.16
CA ASP A 4 2.44 -7.35 13.67
C ASP A 4 3.16 -6.57 12.57
N GLU A 5 3.36 -7.18 11.38
CA GLU A 5 3.90 -6.47 10.22
C GLU A 5 2.99 -5.33 9.76
N ILE A 6 1.67 -5.53 9.81
CA ILE A 6 0.71 -4.48 9.46
C ILE A 6 0.80 -3.33 10.46
N LEU A 7 0.81 -3.62 11.76
CA LEU A 7 0.93 -2.58 12.80
C LEU A 7 2.25 -1.82 12.69
N ARG A 8 3.36 -2.52 12.41
CA ARG A 8 4.67 -1.89 12.21
C ARG A 8 4.68 -0.97 10.99
N VAL A 9 4.05 -1.39 9.89
CA VAL A 9 3.90 -0.53 8.71
C VAL A 9 3.02 0.68 9.02
N LEU A 10 1.89 0.50 9.68
CA LEU A 10 1.01 1.62 10.05
C LEU A 10 1.72 2.63 10.95
N ALA A 11 2.48 2.16 11.95
CA ALA A 11 3.30 3.00 12.80
C ALA A 11 4.38 3.76 12.01
N ALA A 12 4.99 3.12 11.00
CA ALA A 12 5.96 3.78 10.14
C ALA A 12 5.31 4.85 9.23
N LEU A 13 4.11 4.60 8.71
CA LEU A 13 3.36 5.58 7.94
C LEU A 13 2.98 6.79 8.81
N GLU A 14 2.56 6.56 10.06
CA GLU A 14 2.27 7.63 11.01
C GLU A 14 3.52 8.44 11.39
N ALA A 15 4.64 7.76 11.66
CA ALA A 15 5.91 8.40 11.96
C ALA A 15 6.38 9.29 10.79
N ALA A 16 6.33 8.79 9.55
CA ALA A 16 6.61 9.60 8.36
C ALA A 16 5.66 10.81 8.24
N TRP A 17 4.34 10.59 8.42
CA TRP A 17 3.35 11.67 8.36
C TRP A 17 3.61 12.80 9.38
N THR A 18 4.09 12.42 10.56
CA THR A 18 4.37 13.35 11.68
C THR A 18 5.79 13.90 11.68
N GLY A 19 6.66 13.40 10.80
CA GLY A 19 8.09 13.76 10.76
C GLY A 19 8.89 13.22 11.95
N ASP A 20 8.50 12.08 12.52
CA ASP A 20 9.20 11.43 13.64
C ASP A 20 10.31 10.48 13.13
N ASP A 21 11.46 11.05 12.79
CA ASP A 21 12.63 10.32 12.30
C ASP A 21 13.12 9.28 13.32
N GLN A 22 13.02 9.57 14.63
CA GLN A 22 13.47 8.67 15.68
C GLN A 22 12.58 7.41 15.76
N ALA A 23 11.27 7.58 15.60
CA ALA A 23 10.35 6.44 15.48
C ALA A 23 10.64 5.62 14.23
N LEU A 24 10.87 6.25 13.07
CA LEU A 24 11.24 5.56 11.83
C LEU A 24 12.52 4.73 11.97
N GLU A 25 13.57 5.29 12.58
CA GLU A 25 14.81 4.56 12.87
C GLU A 25 14.57 3.34 13.78
N SER A 26 13.72 3.50 14.80
CA SER A 26 13.35 2.38 15.67
C SER A 26 12.63 1.27 14.91
N LEU A 27 11.67 1.62 14.05
CA LEU A 27 10.84 0.69 13.27
C LEU A 27 11.59 0.01 12.11
N ALA A 28 12.72 0.59 11.68
CA ALA A 28 13.59 0.00 10.65
C ALA A 28 14.22 -1.33 11.11
N HIS A 29 14.31 -1.56 12.42
CA HIS A 29 14.80 -2.81 12.99
C HIS A 29 13.71 -3.89 12.92
N ALA A 30 13.87 -4.86 12.01
CA ALA A 30 12.94 -5.96 11.86
C ALA A 30 13.05 -6.98 13.02
N GLY A 31 11.90 -7.43 13.53
CA GLY A 31 11.84 -8.54 14.49
C GLY A 31 12.19 -9.90 13.84
N PRO A 32 12.39 -10.96 14.64
CA PRO A 32 12.66 -12.30 14.11
C PRO A 32 11.56 -12.78 13.15
N GLY A 33 11.93 -13.02 11.90
CA GLY A 33 11.00 -13.50 10.86
C GLY A 33 10.21 -12.39 10.15
N GLU A 34 10.38 -11.13 10.52
CA GLU A 34 9.76 -10.00 9.84
C GLU A 34 10.53 -9.58 8.59
N LYS A 35 9.80 -9.07 7.59
CA LYS A 35 10.42 -8.46 6.42
C LYS A 35 11.10 -7.13 6.75
N PRO A 36 12.12 -6.72 5.98
CA PRO A 36 12.62 -5.34 6.04
C PRO A 36 11.48 -4.33 5.88
N LEU A 37 11.55 -3.19 6.59
CA LEU A 37 10.44 -2.22 6.66
C LEU A 37 9.97 -1.73 5.28
N HIS A 38 10.90 -1.39 4.38
CA HIS A 38 10.58 -0.98 3.01
C HIS A 38 9.81 -2.05 2.21
N VAL A 39 10.16 -3.33 2.40
CA VAL A 39 9.44 -4.46 1.76
C VAL A 39 8.05 -4.59 2.36
N ALA A 40 7.93 -4.51 3.68
CA ALA A 40 6.63 -4.57 4.35
C ALA A 40 5.71 -3.40 3.92
N ILE A 41 6.25 -2.19 3.75
CA ILE A 41 5.50 -1.03 3.24
C ILE A 41 5.02 -1.27 1.82
N ALA A 42 5.87 -1.78 0.92
CA ALA A 42 5.46 -2.07 -0.46
C ALA A 42 4.40 -3.18 -0.53
N ASP A 43 4.48 -4.20 0.33
CA ASP A 43 3.47 -5.24 0.44
C ASP A 43 2.13 -4.69 0.94
N TYR A 44 2.17 -3.86 1.97
CA TYR A 44 1.00 -3.18 2.50
C TYR A 44 0.36 -2.27 1.46
N ALA A 45 1.16 -1.46 0.77
CA ALA A 45 0.69 -0.57 -0.28
C ALA A 45 -0.03 -1.34 -1.39
N ASN A 46 0.55 -2.45 -1.84
CA ASN A 46 -0.08 -3.30 -2.83
C ASN A 46 -1.42 -3.88 -2.33
N LEU A 47 -1.47 -4.36 -1.08
CA LEU A 47 -2.71 -4.84 -0.47
C LEU A 47 -3.77 -3.73 -0.39
N ALA A 48 -3.42 -2.57 0.19
CA ALA A 48 -4.31 -1.44 0.38
C ALA A 48 -4.85 -0.90 -0.95
N LEU A 49 -3.98 -0.72 -1.95
CA LEU A 49 -4.37 -0.23 -3.27
C LEU A 49 -5.29 -1.22 -4.00
N GLN A 50 -5.03 -2.53 -3.89
CA GLN A 50 -5.93 -3.54 -4.45
C GLN A 50 -7.30 -3.51 -3.79
N SER A 51 -7.35 -3.42 -2.46
CA SER A 51 -8.61 -3.32 -1.71
C SER A 51 -9.39 -2.04 -2.04
N LEU A 52 -8.72 -0.89 -2.12
CA LEU A 52 -9.34 0.39 -2.48
C LEU A 52 -9.88 0.36 -3.91
N THR A 53 -9.10 -0.18 -4.86
CA THR A 53 -9.54 -0.27 -6.26
C THR A 53 -10.74 -1.20 -6.41
N ALA A 54 -10.74 -2.34 -5.72
CA ALA A 54 -11.86 -3.28 -5.69
C ALA A 54 -13.12 -2.61 -5.10
N ALA A 55 -12.98 -1.94 -3.95
CA ALA A 55 -14.08 -1.24 -3.30
C ALA A 55 -14.67 -0.12 -4.19
N ALA A 56 -13.82 0.65 -4.88
CA ALA A 56 -14.25 1.70 -5.80
C ALA A 56 -15.10 1.17 -6.97
N HIS A 57 -14.94 -0.10 -7.35
CA HIS A 57 -15.73 -0.76 -8.38
C HIS A 57 -16.87 -1.62 -7.80
N GLY A 58 -17.18 -1.45 -6.52
CA GLY A 58 -18.25 -2.18 -5.85
C GLY A 58 -17.96 -3.68 -5.67
N ILE A 59 -16.70 -4.11 -5.79
CA ILE A 59 -16.31 -5.50 -5.52
C ILE A 59 -16.18 -5.68 -4.00
N HIS A 60 -17.00 -6.58 -3.47
CA HIS A 60 -17.01 -6.96 -2.06
C HIS A 60 -17.32 -8.45 -1.89
N ASP A 61 -17.09 -8.96 -0.69
CA ASP A 61 -17.42 -10.34 -0.34
C ASP A 61 -18.92 -10.61 -0.50
N GLY A 62 -19.25 -11.80 -1.01
CA GLY A 62 -20.63 -12.23 -1.24
C GLY A 62 -21.20 -11.95 -2.63
N LEU A 63 -20.42 -11.36 -3.55
CA LEU A 63 -20.83 -11.23 -4.94
C LEU A 63 -20.88 -12.59 -5.67
N PRO A 64 -21.88 -12.82 -6.55
CA PRO A 64 -21.91 -13.98 -7.43
C PRO A 64 -20.67 -14.05 -8.37
N PRO A 65 -20.15 -15.25 -8.69
CA PRO A 65 -18.95 -15.40 -9.51
C PRO A 65 -19.02 -14.78 -10.91
N ASP A 66 -20.21 -14.76 -11.52
CA ASP A 66 -20.50 -14.14 -12.81
C ASP A 66 -20.42 -12.60 -12.73
N GLN A 67 -20.92 -12.01 -11.65
CA GLN A 67 -20.80 -10.56 -11.42
C GLN A 67 -19.36 -10.15 -11.13
N LEU A 68 -18.61 -10.97 -10.37
CA LEU A 68 -17.18 -10.73 -10.13
C LEU A 68 -16.37 -10.71 -11.43
N GLN A 69 -16.64 -11.62 -12.37
CA GLN A 69 -15.93 -11.61 -13.66
C GLN A 69 -16.21 -10.36 -14.49
N VAL A 70 -17.45 -9.90 -14.52
CA VAL A 70 -17.84 -8.69 -15.26
C VAL A 70 -17.17 -7.45 -14.66
N LEU A 71 -17.23 -7.28 -13.33
CA LEU A 71 -16.62 -6.14 -12.64
C LEU A 71 -15.09 -6.17 -12.77
N ALA A 72 -14.46 -7.34 -12.66
CA ALA A 72 -13.01 -7.48 -12.85
C ALA A 72 -12.57 -7.15 -14.28
N ALA A 73 -13.36 -7.51 -15.30
CA ALA A 73 -13.08 -7.15 -16.68
C ALA A 73 -13.20 -5.63 -16.93
N GLN A 74 -14.21 -4.98 -16.33
CA GLN A 74 -14.39 -3.53 -16.38
C GLN A 74 -13.22 -2.80 -15.71
N MET A 75 -12.83 -3.24 -14.50
CA MET A 75 -11.65 -2.74 -13.79
C MET A 75 -10.39 -2.73 -14.65
N GLY A 76 -10.11 -3.81 -15.38
CA GLY A 76 -8.91 -3.91 -16.23
C GLY A 76 -8.87 -2.91 -17.39
N ALA A 77 -10.04 -2.43 -17.82
CA ALA A 77 -10.17 -1.45 -18.90
C ALA A 77 -10.00 0.01 -18.43
N GLU A 78 -10.08 0.27 -17.12
CA GLU A 78 -9.99 1.63 -16.56
C GLU A 78 -8.56 2.13 -16.38
N THR A 79 -8.35 3.41 -16.69
CA THR A 79 -7.05 4.07 -16.57
C THR A 79 -6.62 4.22 -15.12
N GLY A 80 -7.55 4.50 -14.20
CA GLY A 80 -7.25 4.58 -12.76
C GLY A 80 -6.69 3.26 -12.23
N THR A 81 -7.37 2.15 -12.50
CA THR A 81 -6.91 0.80 -12.13
C THR A 81 -5.53 0.46 -12.70
N ARG A 82 -5.26 0.82 -13.97
CA ARG A 82 -3.93 0.63 -14.58
C ARG A 82 -2.85 1.46 -13.89
N MET A 83 -3.12 2.73 -13.59
CA MET A 83 -2.18 3.61 -12.91
C MET A 83 -1.86 3.11 -11.49
N THR A 84 -2.88 2.67 -10.76
CA THR A 84 -2.71 2.09 -9.41
C THR A 84 -1.88 0.81 -9.45
N LYS A 85 -2.10 -0.05 -10.44
CA LYS A 85 -1.27 -1.24 -10.64
C LYS A 85 0.19 -0.88 -10.95
N LEU A 86 0.42 0.12 -11.80
CA LEU A 86 1.78 0.60 -12.10
C LEU A 86 2.46 1.18 -10.85
N LEU A 87 1.73 1.93 -10.02
CA LEU A 87 2.25 2.45 -8.76
C LEU A 87 2.65 1.32 -7.80
N ALA A 88 1.77 0.32 -7.61
CA ALA A 88 2.08 -0.84 -6.78
C ALA A 88 3.31 -1.61 -7.29
N GLN A 89 3.45 -1.77 -8.61
CA GLN A 89 4.63 -2.37 -9.22
C GLN A 89 5.90 -1.54 -9.01
N ALA A 90 5.82 -0.22 -9.13
CA ALA A 90 6.95 0.68 -8.90
C ALA A 90 7.43 0.60 -7.44
N LEU A 91 6.51 0.60 -6.48
CA LEU A 91 6.82 0.46 -5.05
C LEU A 91 7.49 -0.88 -4.75
N GLN A 92 7.02 -1.97 -5.37
CA GLN A 92 7.62 -3.30 -5.24
C GLN A 92 9.03 -3.37 -5.86
N LEU A 93 9.25 -2.72 -7.00
CA LEU A 93 10.58 -2.61 -7.60
C LEU A 93 11.53 -1.82 -6.70
N TRP A 94 11.04 -0.72 -6.12
CA TRP A 94 11.82 0.12 -5.21
C TRP A 94 12.20 -0.66 -3.94
N ALA A 95 11.26 -1.43 -3.38
CA ALA A 95 11.51 -2.32 -2.25
C ALA A 95 12.50 -3.47 -2.56
N GLY A 96 12.77 -3.76 -3.83
CA GLY A 96 13.77 -4.75 -4.23
C GLY A 96 15.22 -4.30 -3.99
N GLN A 97 15.44 -3.06 -3.59
CA GLN A 97 16.77 -2.50 -3.29
C GLN A 97 16.91 -2.22 -1.78
N PRO A 98 18.12 -2.36 -1.20
CA PRO A 98 18.37 -1.94 0.17
C PRO A 98 18.02 -0.46 0.36
N ALA A 99 17.06 -0.18 1.25
CA ALA A 99 16.57 1.16 1.50
C ALA A 99 17.05 1.68 2.87
N GLY A 100 17.55 2.93 2.89
CA GLY A 100 17.78 3.67 4.12
C GLY A 100 16.52 4.41 4.61
N PRO A 101 16.57 5.08 5.77
CA PRO A 101 15.42 5.76 6.38
C PRO A 101 14.74 6.77 5.45
N THR A 102 15.50 7.59 4.71
CA THR A 102 14.94 8.55 3.76
C THR A 102 14.11 7.89 2.65
N ALA A 103 14.55 6.73 2.14
CA ALA A 103 13.80 6.02 1.11
C ALA A 103 12.51 5.39 1.68
N VAL A 104 12.53 4.96 2.94
CA VAL A 104 11.34 4.49 3.66
C VAL A 104 10.33 5.64 3.84
N ASP A 105 10.81 6.82 4.22
CA ASP A 105 10.01 8.03 4.35
C ASP A 105 9.35 8.44 3.02
N ASP A 106 10.15 8.56 1.95
CA ASP A 106 9.63 8.87 0.62
C ASP A 106 8.58 7.85 0.16
N MET A 107 8.82 6.55 0.39
CA MET A 107 7.85 5.49 0.09
C MET A 107 6.57 5.65 0.90
N ALA A 108 6.66 5.95 2.19
CA ALA A 108 5.51 6.19 3.06
C ALA A 108 4.66 7.37 2.55
N HIS A 109 5.30 8.47 2.18
CA HIS A 109 4.63 9.65 1.61
C HIS A 109 3.89 9.33 0.31
N VAL A 110 4.49 8.54 -0.58
CA VAL A 110 3.85 8.08 -1.82
C VAL A 110 2.62 7.24 -1.52
N VAL A 111 2.71 6.31 -0.57
CA VAL A 111 1.60 5.44 -0.18
C VAL A 111 0.45 6.26 0.41
N ILE A 112 0.74 7.17 1.34
CA ILE A 112 -0.27 8.03 1.96
C ILE A 112 -0.96 8.89 0.89
N SER A 113 -0.19 9.51 0.00
CA SER A 113 -0.74 10.34 -1.09
C SER A 113 -1.66 9.54 -2.01
N ALA A 114 -1.29 8.29 -2.32
CA ALA A 114 -2.11 7.42 -3.15
C ALA A 114 -3.40 7.00 -2.46
N VAL A 115 -3.35 6.68 -1.16
CA VAL A 115 -4.56 6.37 -0.38
C VAL A 115 -5.48 7.59 -0.33
N LEU A 116 -4.94 8.78 -0.05
CA LEU A 116 -5.71 10.02 -0.03
C LEU A 116 -6.38 10.29 -1.38
N ALA A 117 -5.70 10.06 -2.51
CA ALA A 117 -6.31 10.24 -3.82
C ALA A 117 -7.59 9.39 -4.03
N PHE A 118 -7.66 8.20 -3.44
CA PHE A 118 -8.85 7.35 -3.50
C PHE A 118 -9.96 7.77 -2.53
N THR A 119 -9.62 8.45 -1.44
CA THR A 119 -10.59 8.84 -0.38
C THR A 119 -11.03 10.30 -0.47
N SER A 120 -10.31 11.15 -1.20
CA SER A 120 -10.58 12.59 -1.30
C SER A 120 -11.61 12.96 -2.37
N ASP A 121 -11.84 12.09 -3.36
CA ASP A 121 -12.86 12.28 -4.41
C ASP A 121 -14.30 11.97 -3.93
N GLY A 122 -14.52 11.96 -2.61
CA GLY A 122 -15.78 11.61 -1.97
C GLY A 122 -16.68 12.79 -1.57
N ASP A 123 -16.31 14.05 -1.88
CA ASP A 123 -17.11 15.26 -1.62
C ASP A 123 -17.73 15.86 -2.90
#